data_AF-A0A9W9W0B9-F1
#
_entry.id   AF-A0A9W9W0B9-F1
#
_cell.length_a   1.000
_cell.length_b   1.000
_cell.length_c   1.000
_cell.angle_alpha   90.00
_cell.angle_beta   90.00
_cell.angle_gamma   90.00
#
_symmetry.space_group_name_H-M   'P 1'
#
loop_
_entity.id
_entity.type
_entity.pdbx_description
1 polymer ?
#
loop_
_entity_poly.entity_id
_entity_poly.type
_entity_poly.pdbx_seq_one_letter_code
_entity_poly.pdbx_strand_id
1 'polypeptide(L)'
;MDILGRLPIILLEQDELKKFPRPLDKTDKQLDPIGSEGSGSFTWLESNISYIPGLNCLIDLLMVWQKAQSCIGTQTVEMSLEKLQFVMDNFPPKLRWRGGLSRPSNVTYGHDVQIANLFVTSLHIRSNLVQRFGTHEVKSREYPKIIDDLLEVLFHLPQAVFDANGKSLAPKIRDMGPHILNGWESQAAKDMVEAIVPRIS
;
A
#
# COMPACT_ATOMS: atom_id res chain seq x y z
N MET A 1 0.53 23.60 -3.16
CA MET A 1 -0.15 22.57 -3.96
C MET A 1 0.48 22.62 -5.35
N ASP A 2 1.12 21.54 -5.80
CA ASP A 2 1.59 21.42 -7.19
C ASP A 2 0.36 21.23 -8.11
N ILE A 3 0.40 21.80 -9.31
CA ILE A 3 -0.59 21.68 -10.39
C ILE A 3 -0.98 20.23 -10.74
N LEU A 4 -0.24 19.22 -10.28
CA LEU A 4 -0.51 17.79 -10.43
C LEU A 4 -1.18 17.14 -9.20
N GLY A 5 -1.63 17.91 -8.22
CA GLY A 5 -2.32 17.36 -7.03
C GLY A 5 -1.42 16.51 -6.12
N ARG A 6 -0.09 16.56 -6.32
CA ARG A 6 0.87 15.88 -5.46
C ARG A 6 0.96 16.65 -4.15
N LEU A 7 0.59 16.00 -3.06
CA LEU A 7 0.83 16.53 -1.72
C LEU A 7 2.35 16.69 -1.54
N PRO A 8 2.85 17.90 -1.23
CA PRO A 8 4.24 18.05 -0.85
C PRO A 8 4.39 17.47 0.56
N ILE A 9 4.77 16.19 0.64
CA ILE A 9 5.36 15.63 1.87
C ILE A 9 6.80 16.14 1.93
N ILE A 10 6.97 17.46 2.04
CA ILE A 10 8.25 18.08 2.37
C ILE A 10 7.88 19.12 3.42
N LEU A 11 8.11 18.79 4.70
CA LEU A 11 8.39 19.74 5.79
C LEU A 11 8.62 19.09 7.16
N LEU A 12 8.93 17.79 7.23
CA LEU A 12 9.54 17.21 8.42
C LEU A 12 10.80 16.48 7.97
N GLU A 13 11.94 16.92 8.47
CA GLU A 13 13.19 16.17 8.36
C GLU A 13 12.96 14.75 8.90
N GLN A 14 13.63 13.76 8.33
CA GLN A 14 13.39 12.35 8.67
C GLN A 14 13.65 12.06 10.15
N ASP A 15 14.55 12.83 10.77
CA ASP A 15 14.84 12.74 12.20
C ASP A 15 13.70 13.32 13.05
N GLU A 16 12.92 14.26 12.55
CA GLU A 16 11.71 14.74 13.22
C GLU A 16 10.57 13.71 13.11
N LEU A 17 10.40 13.08 11.95
CA LEU A 17 9.38 12.02 11.75
C LEU A 17 9.59 10.79 12.64
N LYS A 18 10.84 10.40 12.91
CA LYS A 18 11.16 9.34 13.88
C LYS A 18 10.89 9.74 15.33
N LYS A 19 10.84 11.04 15.64
CA LYS A 19 10.51 11.56 16.98
C LYS A 19 9.00 11.56 17.22
N PHE A 20 8.16 11.48 16.18
CA PHE A 20 6.72 11.40 16.40
C PHE A 20 6.37 10.05 17.02
N PRO A 21 5.63 10.05 18.15
CA PRO A 21 5.20 8.83 18.78
C PRO A 21 4.29 8.06 17.83
N ARG A 22 4.56 6.76 17.68
CA ARG A 22 3.69 5.89 16.88
C ARG A 22 2.33 5.76 17.58
N PRO A 23 1.22 5.82 16.81
CA PRO A 23 -0.08 5.46 17.32
C PRO A 23 -0.03 4.10 18.04
N LEU A 24 -0.56 4.08 19.26
CA LEU A 24 -0.59 2.88 20.08
C LEU A 24 -1.63 1.91 19.55
N ASP A 25 -1.31 0.62 19.58
CA ASP A 25 -2.24 -0.47 19.26
C ASP A 25 -3.31 -0.59 20.35
N LYS A 26 -4.31 0.29 20.26
CA LYS A 26 -5.48 0.37 21.14
C LYS A 26 -6.75 0.25 20.32
N THR A 27 -7.74 -0.44 20.87
CA THR A 27 -9.08 -0.53 20.30
C THR A 27 -9.90 0.70 20.68
N ASP A 28 -11.00 0.96 19.96
CA ASP A 28 -11.88 2.08 20.27
C ASP A 28 -12.42 2.00 21.71
N LYS A 29 -12.76 0.80 22.20
CA LYS A 29 -13.19 0.60 23.60
C LYS A 29 -12.09 0.89 24.63
N GLN A 30 -10.83 0.73 24.26
CA GLN A 30 -9.72 1.07 25.15
C GLN A 30 -9.43 2.58 25.16
N LEU A 31 -9.87 3.31 24.13
CA LEU A 31 -9.75 4.76 24.02
C LEU A 31 -10.95 5.48 24.65
N ASP A 32 -12.15 4.90 24.53
CA ASP A 32 -13.38 5.38 25.15
C ASP A 32 -14.10 4.24 25.92
N PRO A 33 -13.69 3.97 27.17
CA PRO A 33 -14.24 2.88 27.97
C PRO A 33 -15.65 3.16 28.51
N ILE A 34 -16.16 4.38 28.44
CA ILE A 34 -17.44 4.78 29.05
C ILE A 34 -18.63 4.61 28.09
N GLY A 35 -18.36 4.41 26.79
CA GLY A 35 -19.39 4.07 25.81
C GLY A 35 -20.37 5.21 25.59
N SER A 36 -20.05 6.12 24.67
CA SER A 36 -21.13 6.89 24.05
C SER A 36 -21.98 5.91 23.21
N GLU A 37 -23.11 5.45 23.76
CA GLU A 37 -24.15 4.72 23.02
C GLU A 37 -24.81 5.59 21.92
N GLY A 38 -24.34 6.82 21.69
CA GLY A 38 -24.86 7.74 20.69
C GLY A 38 -23.82 8.10 19.63
N SER A 39 -23.70 7.29 18.59
CA SER A 39 -23.44 7.75 17.21
C SER A 39 -23.52 6.56 16.26
N GLY A 40 -24.40 6.67 15.25
CA GLY A 40 -24.79 5.67 14.25
C GLY A 40 -23.86 4.46 14.04
N SER A 41 -24.45 3.28 14.15
CA SER A 41 -23.90 1.97 13.76
C SER A 41 -23.19 2.01 12.39
N PHE A 42 -21.89 2.30 12.39
CA PHE A 42 -21.00 1.89 11.31
C PHE A 42 -20.57 0.45 11.61
N THR A 43 -21.31 -0.51 11.05
CA THR A 43 -21.14 -1.96 11.19
C THR A 43 -19.81 -2.51 10.67
N TRP A 44 -18.97 -1.67 10.06
CA TRP A 44 -17.72 -2.07 9.40
C TRP A 44 -16.52 -2.19 10.34
N LEU A 45 -16.55 -1.53 11.51
CA LEU A 45 -15.47 -1.53 12.49
C LEU A 45 -15.92 -2.28 13.75
N GLU A 46 -15.43 -3.50 13.92
CA GLU A 46 -15.58 -4.20 15.19
C GLU A 46 -14.83 -3.43 16.28
N SER A 47 -15.56 -2.83 17.22
CA SER A 47 -15.04 -1.98 18.30
C SER A 47 -14.04 -2.67 19.25
N ASN A 48 -13.90 -4.00 19.13
CA ASN A 48 -12.94 -4.83 19.85
C ASN A 48 -11.62 -5.07 19.08
N ILE A 49 -11.48 -4.56 17.86
CA ILE A 49 -10.31 -4.78 17.01
C ILE A 49 -9.61 -3.45 16.78
N SER A 50 -8.30 -3.43 17.01
CA SER A 50 -7.49 -2.29 16.64
C SER A 50 -7.02 -2.45 15.20
N TYR A 51 -7.27 -1.41 14.42
CA TYR A 51 -6.76 -1.26 13.05
C TYR A 51 -5.51 -0.36 13.01
N ILE A 52 -5.00 0.08 14.16
CA ILE A 52 -3.78 0.87 14.26
C ILE A 52 -2.55 0.17 13.67
N PRO A 53 -2.36 -1.16 13.79
CA PRO A 53 -1.23 -1.84 13.18
C PRO A 53 -1.11 -1.62 11.66
N GLY A 54 -2.23 -1.55 10.94
CA GLY A 54 -2.21 -1.26 9.50
C GLY A 54 -1.76 0.16 9.18
N LEU A 55 -2.11 1.14 10.00
CA LEU A 55 -1.62 2.52 9.87
C LEU A 55 -0.11 2.60 10.12
N ASN A 56 0.39 1.92 11.15
CA ASN A 56 1.81 1.87 11.44
C ASN A 56 2.62 1.26 10.29
N CYS A 57 2.14 0.16 9.70
CA CYS A 57 2.73 -0.45 8.51
C CYS A 57 2.74 0.53 7.32
N LEU A 58 1.66 1.29 7.11
CA LEU A 58 1.58 2.28 6.03
C LEU A 58 2.60 3.40 6.23
N ILE A 59 2.78 3.89 7.47
CA ILE A 59 3.80 4.88 7.80
C ILE A 59 5.19 4.32 7.45
N ASP A 60 5.47 3.06 7.80
CA ASP A 60 6.78 2.44 7.51
C ASP A 60 7.07 2.37 6.01
N LEU A 61 6.08 1.98 5.20
CA LEU A 61 6.20 2.01 3.73
C LEU A 61 6.52 3.42 3.22
N LEU A 62 5.78 4.43 3.69
CA LEU A 62 5.97 5.82 3.28
C LEU A 62 7.34 6.39 3.71
N MET A 63 7.86 5.97 4.86
CA MET A 63 9.21 6.34 5.32
C MET A 63 10.30 5.80 4.40
N VAL A 64 10.14 4.60 3.85
CA VAL A 64 11.10 4.06 2.85
C VAL A 64 11.13 4.97 1.61
N TRP A 65 9.96 5.34 1.10
CA TRP A 65 9.86 6.23 -0.06
C TRP A 65 10.49 7.59 0.20
N GLN A 66 10.14 8.23 1.32
CA GLN A 66 10.69 9.55 1.67
C GLN A 66 12.22 9.49 1.79
N LYS A 67 12.77 8.42 2.40
CA LYS A 67 14.23 8.26 2.53
C LYS A 67 14.94 8.15 1.19
N ALA A 68 14.37 7.38 0.26
CA ALA A 68 14.93 7.29 -1.08
C ALA A 68 14.94 8.66 -1.79
N GLN A 69 13.94 9.52 -1.53
CA GLN A 69 13.91 10.87 -2.08
C GLN A 69 14.93 11.82 -1.45
N SER A 70 15.23 11.67 -0.16
CA SER A 70 16.16 12.55 0.57
C SER A 70 17.64 12.17 0.38
N CYS A 71 17.94 10.92 0.00
CA CYS A 71 19.31 10.40 -0.14
C CYS A 71 19.81 10.34 -1.60
N ILE A 72 19.50 11.35 -2.42
CA ILE A 72 19.91 11.39 -3.84
C ILE A 72 21.44 11.26 -3.95
N GLY A 73 21.91 10.19 -4.61
CA GLY A 73 23.32 9.92 -4.87
C GLY A 73 24.05 9.03 -3.85
N THR A 74 23.46 8.76 -2.67
CA THR A 74 24.07 7.90 -1.63
C THR A 74 23.33 6.58 -1.44
N GLN A 75 22.04 6.53 -1.76
CA GLN A 75 21.23 5.33 -1.66
C GLN A 75 20.93 4.78 -3.06
N THR A 76 21.22 3.50 -3.30
CA THR A 76 20.85 2.85 -4.55
C THR A 76 19.37 2.47 -4.56
N VAL A 77 18.82 2.26 -5.76
CA VAL A 77 17.45 1.77 -5.92
C VAL A 77 17.30 0.40 -5.26
N GLU A 78 18.30 -0.48 -5.37
CA GLU A 78 18.32 -1.81 -4.76
C GLU A 78 18.21 -1.73 -3.24
N MET A 79 19.03 -0.89 -2.60
CA MET A 79 18.95 -0.68 -1.15
C MET A 79 17.58 -0.19 -0.69
N SER A 80 16.88 0.57 -1.54
CA SER A 80 15.53 1.07 -1.24
C SER A 80 14.48 -0.03 -1.42
N LEU A 81 14.63 -0.86 -2.45
CA LEU A 81 13.78 -2.03 -2.70
C LEU A 81 13.92 -3.08 -1.60
N GLU A 82 15.15 -3.34 -1.13
CA GLU A 82 15.41 -4.24 0.00
C GLU A 82 14.76 -3.75 1.30
N LYS A 83 14.86 -2.44 1.60
CA LYS A 83 14.18 -1.86 2.77
C LYS A 83 12.66 -1.95 2.67
N LEU A 84 12.11 -1.74 1.47
CA LEU A 84 10.68 -1.89 1.24
C LEU A 84 10.24 -3.34 1.49
N GLN A 85 10.99 -4.31 0.95
CA GLN A 85 10.72 -5.73 1.18
C GLN A 85 10.83 -6.10 2.66
N PHE A 86 11.86 -5.61 3.35
CA PHE A 86 12.04 -5.83 4.78
C PHE A 86 10.82 -5.34 5.59
N VAL A 87 10.26 -4.17 5.27
CA VAL A 87 9.03 -3.70 5.93
C VAL A 87 7.87 -4.67 5.69
N MET A 88 7.68 -5.13 4.45
CA MET A 88 6.61 -6.08 4.10
C MET A 88 6.75 -7.43 4.81
N ASP A 89 7.96 -7.97 4.91
CA ASP A 89 8.23 -9.25 5.58
C ASP A 89 7.89 -9.20 7.08
N ASN A 90 8.01 -8.01 7.67
CA ASN A 90 7.73 -7.75 9.08
C ASN A 90 6.29 -7.33 9.36
N PHE A 91 5.38 -7.37 8.38
CA PHE A 91 3.97 -7.12 8.65
C PHE A 91 3.40 -8.12 9.68
N PRO A 92 2.51 -7.65 10.57
CA PRO A 92 1.79 -8.53 11.49
C PRO A 92 1.11 -9.68 10.75
N PRO A 93 1.00 -10.88 11.34
CA PRO A 93 0.45 -12.06 10.65
C PRO A 93 -0.95 -11.85 10.04
N LYS A 94 -1.77 -10.97 10.62
CA LYS A 94 -3.11 -10.61 10.16
C LYS A 94 -3.13 -9.67 8.94
N LEU A 95 -1.99 -9.03 8.64
CA LEU A 95 -1.83 -8.05 7.57
C LEU A 95 -0.92 -8.55 6.43
N ARG A 96 -0.48 -9.80 6.49
CA ARG A 96 0.29 -10.43 5.41
C ARG A 96 -0.64 -10.87 4.29
N TRP A 97 -0.28 -10.53 3.05
CA TRP A 97 -0.91 -11.12 1.87
C TRP A 97 -0.67 -12.62 1.85
N ARG A 98 -1.69 -13.35 1.42
CA ARG A 98 -1.68 -14.81 1.42
C ARG A 98 -2.18 -15.41 0.11
N GLY A 99 -2.43 -14.61 -0.94
CA GLY A 99 -2.79 -15.12 -2.27
C GLY A 99 -3.90 -16.18 -2.27
N GLY A 100 -4.97 -15.96 -1.49
CA GLY A 100 -6.08 -16.93 -1.37
C GLY A 100 -5.85 -18.12 -0.43
N LEU A 101 -4.69 -18.25 0.22
CA LEU A 101 -4.43 -19.26 1.25
C LEU A 101 -5.25 -19.02 2.53
N SER A 102 -5.36 -20.07 3.35
CA SER A 102 -6.10 -20.09 4.62
C SER A 102 -5.68 -18.93 5.55
N ARG A 103 -6.69 -18.23 6.08
CA ARG A 103 -6.54 -17.04 6.93
C ARG A 103 -6.50 -17.40 8.41
N PRO A 104 -5.82 -16.62 9.26
CA PRO A 104 -6.02 -16.70 10.70
C PRO A 104 -7.50 -16.48 11.05
N SER A 105 -7.99 -17.20 12.07
CA SER A 105 -9.41 -17.22 12.46
C SER A 105 -9.97 -15.88 12.95
N ASN A 106 -9.11 -14.88 13.20
CA ASN A 106 -9.46 -13.55 13.70
C ASN A 106 -9.21 -12.43 12.69
N VAL A 107 -9.10 -12.75 11.40
CA VAL A 107 -9.05 -11.76 10.31
C VAL A 107 -10.47 -11.35 9.96
N THR A 108 -10.71 -10.03 9.98
CA THR A 108 -11.99 -9.42 9.62
C THR A 108 -11.93 -8.76 8.26
N TYR A 109 -13.09 -8.35 7.76
CA TYR A 109 -13.18 -7.54 6.55
C TYR A 109 -12.32 -6.26 6.62
N GLY A 110 -12.26 -5.60 7.77
CA GLY A 110 -11.40 -4.43 7.95
C GLY A 110 -9.92 -4.74 7.74
N HIS A 111 -9.46 -5.94 8.11
CA HIS A 111 -8.09 -6.37 7.82
C HIS A 111 -7.88 -6.58 6.31
N ASP A 112 -8.88 -7.08 5.57
CA ASP A 112 -8.79 -7.20 4.11
C ASP A 112 -8.61 -5.85 3.43
N VAL A 113 -9.37 -4.86 3.89
CA VAL A 113 -9.23 -3.47 3.43
C VAL A 113 -7.82 -2.97 3.69
N GLN A 114 -7.24 -3.24 4.86
CA GLN A 114 -5.87 -2.85 5.19
C GLN A 114 -4.83 -3.57 4.36
N ILE A 115 -4.94 -4.88 4.20
CA ILE A 115 -4.04 -5.69 3.38
C ILE A 115 -4.00 -5.13 1.95
N ALA A 116 -5.16 -4.93 1.32
CA ALA A 116 -5.23 -4.41 -0.04
C ALA A 116 -4.55 -3.04 -0.16
N ASN A 117 -4.82 -2.13 0.77
CA ASN A 117 -4.21 -0.80 0.77
C ASN A 117 -2.69 -0.85 1.00
N LEU A 118 -2.20 -1.73 1.88
CA LEU A 118 -0.77 -1.90 2.15
C LEU A 118 -0.03 -2.47 0.93
N PHE A 119 -0.56 -3.52 0.31
CA PHE A 119 0.08 -4.18 -0.83
C PHE A 119 0.07 -3.31 -2.08
N VAL A 120 -1.04 -2.68 -2.43
CA VAL A 120 -1.06 -1.77 -3.59
C VAL A 120 -0.20 -0.54 -3.33
N THR A 121 -0.12 -0.05 -2.08
CA THR A 121 0.78 1.06 -1.74
C THR A 121 2.25 0.65 -1.85
N SER A 122 2.64 -0.55 -1.41
CA SER A 122 4.01 -1.03 -1.56
C SER A 122 4.39 -1.18 -3.03
N LEU A 123 3.50 -1.73 -3.87
CA LEU A 123 3.72 -1.84 -5.32
C LEU A 123 3.85 -0.46 -5.98
N HIS A 124 3.01 0.49 -5.59
CA HIS A 124 3.10 1.87 -6.08
C HIS A 124 4.42 2.54 -5.69
N ILE A 125 4.90 2.34 -4.45
CA ILE A 125 6.22 2.84 -4.01
C ILE A 125 7.33 2.14 -4.79
N ARG A 126 7.27 0.82 -4.95
CA ARG A 126 8.23 0.02 -5.71
C ARG A 126 8.36 0.52 -7.15
N SER A 127 7.22 0.71 -7.83
CA SER A 127 7.15 1.28 -9.18
C SER A 127 7.82 2.65 -9.25
N ASN A 128 7.50 3.55 -8.31
CA ASN A 128 8.08 4.90 -8.28
C ASN A 128 9.59 4.89 -8.01
N LEU A 129 10.09 4.00 -7.16
CA LEU A 129 11.52 3.82 -6.91
C LEU A 129 12.26 3.37 -8.18
N VAL A 130 11.74 2.34 -8.85
CA VAL A 130 12.31 1.78 -10.08
C VAL A 130 12.26 2.81 -11.21
N GLN A 131 11.15 3.52 -11.35
CA GLN A 131 10.99 4.53 -12.38
C GLN A 131 12.00 5.68 -12.22
N ARG A 132 12.09 6.22 -11.00
CA ARG A 132 12.82 7.45 -10.70
C ARG A 132 14.32 7.23 -10.55
N PHE A 133 14.73 6.09 -9.98
CA PHE A 133 16.12 5.83 -9.61
C PHE A 133 16.71 4.59 -10.28
N GLY A 134 15.90 3.77 -10.95
CA GLY A 134 16.35 2.54 -11.59
C GLY A 134 17.07 2.77 -12.92
N THR A 135 18.13 2.00 -13.14
CA THR A 135 18.76 1.82 -14.45
C THR A 135 17.84 1.03 -15.39
N HIS A 136 18.19 0.94 -16.67
CA HIS A 136 17.44 0.12 -17.63
C HIS A 136 17.35 -1.35 -17.19
N GLU A 137 18.45 -1.92 -16.69
CA GLU A 137 18.49 -3.31 -16.21
C GLU A 137 17.56 -3.55 -15.01
N VAL A 138 17.55 -2.62 -14.04
CA VAL A 138 16.64 -2.68 -12.89
C VAL A 138 15.19 -2.60 -13.35
N LYS A 139 14.88 -1.70 -14.28
CA LYS A 139 13.53 -1.55 -14.84
C LYS A 139 13.05 -2.85 -15.51
N SER A 140 13.88 -3.45 -16.38
CA SER A 140 13.55 -4.70 -17.06
C SER A 140 13.35 -5.88 -16.10
N ARG A 141 14.03 -5.88 -14.95
CA ARG A 141 13.92 -6.94 -13.95
C ARG A 141 12.71 -6.76 -13.01
N GLU A 142 12.42 -5.54 -12.61
CA GLU A 142 11.46 -5.27 -11.53
C GLU A 142 10.04 -5.03 -12.03
N TYR A 143 9.85 -4.41 -13.20
CA TYR A 143 8.49 -4.15 -13.69
C TYR A 143 7.64 -5.42 -13.93
N PRO A 144 8.16 -6.52 -14.52
CA PRO A 144 7.38 -7.75 -14.65
C PRO A 144 6.86 -8.26 -13.30
N LYS A 145 7.71 -8.25 -12.26
CA LYS A 145 7.31 -8.67 -10.90
C LYS A 145 6.22 -7.77 -10.32
N ILE A 146 6.34 -6.45 -10.50
CA ILE A 146 5.33 -5.49 -10.03
C ILE A 146 3.98 -5.76 -10.69
N ILE A 147 3.98 -6.12 -11.98
CA ILE A 147 2.76 -6.43 -12.74
C ILE A 147 2.17 -7.74 -12.25
N ASP A 148 2.98 -8.79 -12.15
CA ASP A 148 2.53 -10.10 -11.67
C ASP A 148 1.92 -10.00 -10.27
N ASP A 149 2.61 -9.33 -9.34
CA ASP A 149 2.13 -9.08 -7.99
C ASP A 149 0.82 -8.25 -7.99
N LEU A 150 0.72 -7.23 -8.86
CA LEU A 150 -0.48 -6.39 -8.97
C LEU A 150 -1.67 -7.19 -9.50
N LEU A 151 -1.46 -8.01 -10.53
CA LEU A 151 -2.47 -8.89 -11.10
C LEU A 151 -2.93 -9.93 -10.08
N GLU A 152 -2.00 -10.52 -9.33
CA GLU A 152 -2.33 -11.46 -8.25
C GLU A 152 -3.22 -10.79 -7.20
N VAL A 153 -2.87 -9.57 -6.77
CA VAL A 153 -3.69 -8.82 -5.82
C VAL A 153 -5.06 -8.55 -6.40
N LEU A 154 -5.15 -8.00 -7.61
CA LEU A 154 -6.43 -7.64 -8.23
C LEU A 154 -7.33 -8.87 -8.48
N PHE A 155 -6.75 -9.99 -8.89
CA PHE A 155 -7.50 -11.22 -9.14
C PHE A 155 -8.12 -11.79 -7.87
N HIS A 156 -7.39 -11.75 -6.75
CA HIS A 156 -7.86 -12.33 -5.49
C HIS A 156 -8.56 -11.32 -4.57
N LEU A 157 -8.57 -10.04 -4.91
CA LEU A 157 -9.19 -9.00 -4.10
C LEU A 157 -10.72 -9.05 -4.23
N PRO A 158 -11.47 -9.31 -3.14
CA PRO A 158 -12.93 -9.30 -3.19
C PRO A 158 -13.47 -7.94 -3.63
N GLN A 159 -14.53 -7.93 -4.42
CA GLN A 159 -15.10 -6.70 -4.97
C GLN A 159 -15.47 -5.69 -3.88
N ALA A 160 -16.11 -6.13 -2.81
CA ALA A 160 -16.47 -5.26 -1.69
C ALA A 160 -15.23 -4.53 -1.12
N VAL A 161 -14.11 -5.24 -0.95
CA VAL A 161 -12.85 -4.67 -0.43
C VAL A 161 -12.27 -3.67 -1.40
N PHE A 162 -12.35 -3.94 -2.70
CA PHE A 162 -11.97 -2.99 -3.75
C PHE A 162 -12.83 -1.73 -3.68
N ASP A 163 -14.16 -1.85 -3.60
CA ASP A 163 -15.10 -0.73 -3.55
C ASP A 163 -14.85 0.16 -2.31
N ALA A 164 -14.61 -0.47 -1.15
CA ALA A 164 -14.30 0.23 0.09
C ALA A 164 -12.99 1.03 0.01
N ASN A 165 -12.02 0.56 -0.76
CA ASN A 165 -10.72 1.21 -0.95
C ASN A 165 -10.58 1.98 -2.26
N GLY A 166 -11.58 1.96 -3.15
CA GLY A 166 -11.43 2.31 -4.56
C GLY A 166 -10.87 3.72 -4.78
N LYS A 167 -11.25 4.67 -3.92
CA LYS A 167 -10.74 6.05 -3.92
C LYS A 167 -9.23 6.15 -3.66
N SER A 168 -8.65 5.22 -2.90
CA SER A 168 -7.20 5.14 -2.64
C SER A 168 -6.46 4.28 -3.67
N LEU A 169 -7.04 3.14 -4.05
CA LEU A 169 -6.37 2.15 -4.91
C LEU A 169 -6.36 2.57 -6.38
N ALA A 170 -7.51 3.01 -6.91
CA ALA A 170 -7.65 3.30 -8.34
C ALA A 170 -6.62 4.35 -8.82
N PRO A 171 -6.37 5.46 -8.11
CA PRO A 171 -5.32 6.39 -8.51
C PRO A 171 -3.93 5.75 -8.52
N LYS A 172 -3.57 4.95 -7.50
CA LYS A 172 -2.25 4.30 -7.43
C LYS A 172 -2.04 3.32 -8.58
N ILE A 173 -3.06 2.52 -8.87
CA ILE A 173 -3.06 1.54 -9.97
C ILE A 173 -2.90 2.26 -11.31
N ARG A 174 -3.69 3.32 -11.52
CA ARG A 174 -3.61 4.14 -12.72
C ARG A 174 -2.22 4.78 -12.87
N ASP A 175 -1.65 5.30 -11.79
CA ASP A 175 -0.34 5.98 -11.83
C ASP A 175 0.81 4.99 -12.14
N MET A 176 0.68 3.71 -11.79
CA MET A 176 1.61 2.66 -12.22
C MET A 176 1.46 2.30 -13.72
N GLY A 177 0.24 2.44 -14.26
CA GLY A 177 -0.12 2.04 -15.62
C GLY A 177 0.80 2.55 -16.72
N PRO A 178 1.08 3.86 -16.85
CA PRO A 178 1.98 4.38 -17.89
C PRO A 178 3.40 3.81 -17.85
N HIS A 179 3.90 3.44 -16.67
CA HIS A 179 5.26 2.90 -16.51
C HIS A 179 5.33 1.43 -16.87
N ILE A 180 4.23 0.73 -16.64
CA ILE A 180 4.01 -0.67 -17.02
C ILE A 180 3.76 -0.79 -18.53
N LEU A 181 2.92 0.08 -19.09
CA LEU A 181 2.45 0.03 -20.48
C LEU A 181 3.47 0.58 -21.49
N ASN A 182 4.22 1.64 -21.15
CA ASN A 182 5.22 2.21 -22.07
C ASN A 182 6.50 1.38 -22.19
N GLY A 183 6.62 0.29 -21.41
CA GLY A 183 7.77 -0.61 -21.49
C GLY A 183 7.53 -1.88 -22.31
N TRP A 184 6.29 -2.35 -22.44
CA TRP A 184 6.02 -3.74 -22.86
C TRP A 184 4.70 -3.86 -23.65
N GLU A 185 4.77 -4.32 -24.90
CA GLU A 185 3.64 -4.72 -25.76
C GLU A 185 3.09 -6.14 -25.41
N SER A 186 3.02 -6.53 -24.13
CA SER A 186 2.71 -7.92 -23.76
C SER A 186 1.24 -8.17 -23.41
N GLN A 187 0.79 -9.42 -23.61
CA GLN A 187 -0.56 -9.91 -23.27
C GLN A 187 -0.98 -9.57 -21.81
N ALA A 188 -0.05 -9.54 -20.86
CA ALA A 188 -0.32 -9.17 -19.46
C ALA A 188 -0.86 -7.73 -19.30
N ALA A 189 -0.48 -6.81 -20.18
CA ALA A 189 -1.04 -5.46 -20.20
C ALA A 189 -2.52 -5.45 -20.65
N LYS A 190 -2.87 -6.33 -21.59
CA LYS A 190 -4.26 -6.54 -22.03
C LYS A 190 -5.08 -7.20 -20.92
N ASP A 191 -4.53 -8.23 -20.28
CA ASP A 191 -5.16 -8.92 -19.16
C ASP A 191 -5.36 -7.97 -17.96
N MET A 192 -4.41 -7.06 -17.72
CA MET A 192 -4.52 -5.99 -16.72
C MET A 192 -5.64 -5.01 -17.05
N VAL A 193 -5.74 -4.57 -18.31
CA VAL A 193 -6.84 -3.70 -18.77
C VAL A 193 -8.19 -4.42 -18.64
N GLU A 194 -8.29 -5.69 -19.04
CA GLU A 194 -9.52 -6.48 -18.90
C GLU A 194 -9.92 -6.72 -17.44
N ALA A 195 -8.96 -6.96 -16.54
CA ALA A 195 -9.23 -7.14 -15.11
C ALA A 195 -9.62 -5.85 -14.39
N ILE A 196 -9.11 -4.71 -14.86
CA ILE A 196 -9.26 -3.41 -14.19
C ILE A 196 -10.45 -2.62 -14.74
N VAL A 197 -10.61 -2.51 -16.06
CA VAL A 197 -11.61 -1.63 -16.70
C VAL A 197 -13.04 -1.87 -16.19
N PRO A 198 -13.52 -3.11 -16.00
CA PRO A 198 -14.85 -3.37 -15.45
C PRO A 198 -15.03 -2.92 -14.00
N ARG A 199 -13.93 -2.69 -13.26
CA ARG A 199 -13.93 -2.39 -11.82
C ARG A 199 -13.74 -0.91 -11.50
N ILE A 200 -13.32 -0.08 -12.46
CA ILE A 200 -13.13 1.37 -12.31
C ILE A 200 -14.04 2.23 -13.21
N SER A 201 -14.99 1.63 -13.92
CA SER A 201 -16.05 2.31 -14.69
C SER A 201 -17.27 2.57 -13.82
#